data_AF-A0A0B5ANM4-F1
#
_entry.id   AF-A0A0B5ANM4-F1
#
_cell.length_a   1.000
_cell.length_b   1.000
_cell.length_c   1.000
_cell.angle_alpha   90.00
_cell.angle_beta   90.00
_cell.angle_gamma   90.00
#
_symmetry.space_group_name_H-M   'P 1'
#
loop_
_entity.id
_entity.type
_entity.pdbx_description
1 polymer ?
#
loop_
_entity_poly.entity_id
_entity_poly.type
_entity_poly.pdbx_seq_one_letter_code
_entity_poly.pdbx_strand_id
1 'polypeptide(L)'
;MKGLLRTRIHKDFNYQYGIIKTAIDWTVIVYLILPTIFFSGLFYRSLWLEQPVWFSWFDWRLAALVMAVTMLSSKWRTFLYEADSVFLVKKREQVASLLKKSFIYNLLFSFLETGVIIFLLLPFLIDFLLAAPVDIIAFWLSATAIKVFGKSMFYFAWLRFKGWRLRVIVISIGLAIILSTFFITWLSLTMPIVAALPLMIFIAVLPALLKNSLLSPGRILDHGIKERGYKTRFIKKMFSMSYEVETPPKARNRTKPWFFRKSGRIFKNPGPQKAMAELFIKHYARNREYTYIVLRLIGAAGASAVFVPSGWAYVIIVAFLAFGTISVSQQMWSQLIDQHAIGVKYKSIDAYFKIKRKTDLITVIPYTIFLVLYFI
;
A
#
# COMPACT_ATOMS: atom_id res chain seq x y z
N MET A 1 -35.00 0.00 10.43
CA MET A 1 -33.63 0.40 9.99
C MET A 1 -33.48 0.40 8.45
N LYS A 2 -34.43 0.98 7.70
CA LYS A 2 -34.21 1.25 6.28
C LYS A 2 -33.12 2.33 6.19
N GLY A 3 -32.08 2.14 5.37
CA GLY A 3 -31.02 3.13 5.15
C GLY A 3 -29.78 3.07 6.07
N LEU A 4 -29.68 2.15 7.03
CA LEU A 4 -28.51 2.10 7.95
C LEU A 4 -27.15 2.05 7.23
N LEU A 5 -27.03 1.22 6.18
CA LEU A 5 -25.80 1.12 5.40
C LEU A 5 -25.46 2.47 4.73
N ARG A 6 -26.44 3.14 4.13
CA ARG A 6 -26.26 4.43 3.46
C ARG A 6 -25.77 5.49 4.46
N THR A 7 -26.39 5.55 5.64
CA THR A 7 -25.95 6.46 6.71
C THR A 7 -24.51 6.17 7.14
N ARG A 8 -24.12 4.89 7.25
CA ARG A 8 -22.74 4.51 7.62
C ARG A 8 -21.72 4.82 6.54
N ILE A 9 -22.06 4.60 5.26
CA ILE A 9 -21.24 4.99 4.12
C ILE A 9 -21.02 6.50 4.14
N HIS A 10 -22.08 7.29 4.30
CA HIS A 10 -21.98 8.75 4.35
C HIS A 10 -21.13 9.23 5.54
N LYS A 11 -21.34 8.67 6.74
CA LYS A 11 -20.52 8.97 7.93
C LYS A 11 -19.05 8.61 7.72
N ASP A 12 -18.76 7.46 7.11
CA ASP A 12 -17.39 7.05 6.81
C ASP A 12 -16.76 7.96 5.75
N PHE A 13 -17.49 8.31 4.69
CA PHE A 13 -17.03 9.26 3.68
C PHE A 13 -16.68 10.62 4.30
N ASN A 14 -17.58 11.21 5.08
CA ASN A 14 -17.33 12.49 5.74
C ASN A 14 -16.14 12.42 6.70
N TYR A 15 -15.98 11.29 7.40
CA TYR A 15 -14.82 11.06 8.26
C TYR A 15 -13.51 11.01 7.48
N GLN A 16 -13.46 10.25 6.38
CA GLN A 16 -12.27 10.17 5.53
C GLN A 16 -11.96 11.51 4.86
N TYR A 17 -12.99 12.21 4.37
CA TYR A 17 -12.85 13.53 3.78
C TYR A 17 -12.33 14.56 4.78
N GLY A 18 -12.81 14.53 6.03
CA GLY A 18 -12.29 15.38 7.11
C GLY A 18 -10.79 15.18 7.36
N ILE A 19 -10.32 13.93 7.36
CA ILE A 19 -8.89 13.62 7.49
C ILE A 19 -8.10 14.15 6.29
N ILE A 20 -8.60 14.00 5.07
CA ILE A 20 -7.91 14.50 3.88
C ILE A 20 -7.85 16.03 3.90
N LYS A 21 -8.95 16.69 4.29
CA LYS A 21 -9.03 18.16 4.41
C LYS A 21 -8.04 18.72 5.43
N THR A 22 -7.69 17.97 6.48
CA THR A 22 -6.64 18.42 7.42
C THR A 22 -5.23 18.44 6.82
N ALA A 23 -5.00 17.70 5.73
CA ALA A 23 -3.70 17.64 5.07
C ALA A 23 -3.62 18.46 3.76
N ILE A 24 -4.77 18.73 3.13
CA ILE A 24 -4.86 19.43 1.85
C ILE A 24 -5.56 20.78 2.08
N ASP A 25 -4.77 21.84 2.09
CA ASP A 25 -5.28 23.22 2.10
C ASP A 25 -5.63 23.70 0.68
N TRP A 26 -6.39 24.79 0.55
CA TRP A 26 -6.81 25.38 -0.71
C TRP A 26 -5.62 25.66 -1.64
N THR A 27 -4.48 26.08 -1.08
CA THR A 27 -3.22 26.30 -1.80
C THR A 27 -2.76 25.02 -2.51
N VAL A 28 -2.82 23.86 -1.83
CA VAL A 28 -2.46 22.56 -2.43
C VAL A 28 -3.45 22.19 -3.54
N ILE A 29 -4.73 22.50 -3.36
CA ILE A 29 -5.75 22.24 -4.41
C ILE A 29 -5.45 23.05 -5.66
N VAL A 30 -5.24 24.36 -5.52
CA VAL A 30 -5.08 25.28 -6.65
C VAL A 30 -3.73 25.12 -7.34
N TYR A 31 -2.64 24.94 -6.59
CA TYR A 31 -1.30 24.90 -7.19
C TYR A 31 -0.81 23.49 -7.52
N LEU A 32 -1.39 22.43 -6.93
CA LEU A 32 -0.92 21.06 -7.14
C LEU A 32 -2.00 20.18 -7.78
N ILE A 33 -3.19 20.08 -7.18
CA ILE A 33 -4.21 19.13 -7.66
C ILE A 33 -4.78 19.56 -9.02
N LEU A 34 -5.20 20.82 -9.15
CA LEU A 34 -5.85 21.31 -10.37
C LEU A 34 -4.90 21.27 -11.58
N PRO A 35 -3.63 21.73 -11.49
CA PRO A 35 -2.67 21.57 -12.57
C PRO A 35 -2.38 20.10 -12.87
N THR A 36 -2.24 19.24 -11.86
CA THR A 36 -2.00 17.81 -12.08
C THR A 36 -3.14 17.15 -12.86
N ILE A 37 -4.40 17.46 -12.52
CA ILE A 37 -5.57 16.93 -13.24
C ILE A 37 -5.58 17.45 -14.67
N PHE A 38 -5.35 18.74 -14.88
CA PHE A 38 -5.31 19.37 -16.20
C PHE A 38 -4.23 18.75 -17.09
N PHE A 39 -2.99 18.68 -16.63
CA PHE A 39 -1.88 18.07 -17.37
C PHE A 39 -2.07 16.57 -17.57
N SER A 40 -2.65 15.84 -16.59
CA SER A 40 -2.98 14.42 -16.76
C SER A 40 -4.04 14.20 -17.84
N GLY A 41 -5.02 15.10 -17.95
CA GLY A 41 -6.03 15.06 -19.01
C GLY A 41 -5.44 15.32 -20.39
N LEU A 42 -4.56 16.33 -20.51
CA LEU A 42 -3.83 16.59 -21.74
C LEU A 42 -2.94 15.41 -22.15
N PHE A 43 -2.22 14.83 -21.18
CA PHE A 43 -1.40 13.65 -21.40
C PHE A 43 -2.24 12.44 -21.81
N TYR A 44 -3.39 12.22 -21.18
CA TYR A 44 -4.30 11.15 -21.58
C TYR A 44 -4.81 11.35 -23.01
N ARG A 45 -5.17 12.59 -23.40
CA ARG A 45 -5.53 12.91 -24.79
C ARG A 45 -4.37 12.67 -25.75
N SER A 46 -3.13 13.02 -25.39
CA SER A 46 -1.99 12.78 -26.27
C SER A 46 -1.75 11.29 -26.52
N LEU A 47 -2.03 10.41 -25.54
CA LEU A 47 -1.93 8.95 -25.72
C LEU A 47 -2.85 8.39 -26.81
N TRP A 48 -3.98 9.07 -27.10
CA TRP A 48 -4.90 8.69 -28.19
C TRP A 48 -4.50 9.26 -29.56
N LEU A 49 -3.70 10.33 -29.58
CA LEU A 49 -3.32 11.01 -30.83
C LEU A 49 -2.01 10.46 -31.38
N GLU A 50 -1.03 10.25 -30.49
CA GLU A 50 0.31 9.83 -30.85
C GLU A 50 0.73 8.67 -29.95
N GLN A 51 1.13 7.56 -30.56
CA GLN A 51 1.64 6.42 -29.82
C GLN A 51 3.03 6.76 -29.27
N PRO A 52 3.21 6.82 -27.94
CA PRO A 52 4.52 7.12 -27.40
C PRO A 52 5.49 5.98 -27.66
N VAL A 53 6.74 6.31 -27.96
CA VAL A 53 7.80 5.34 -28.31
C VAL A 53 7.94 4.22 -27.27
N TRP A 54 7.75 4.54 -25.98
CA TRP A 54 7.86 3.58 -24.89
C TRP A 54 6.74 2.53 -24.85
N PHE A 55 5.61 2.70 -25.57
CA PHE A 55 4.62 1.63 -25.73
C PHE A 55 5.26 0.38 -26.35
N SER A 56 6.19 0.54 -27.29
CA SER A 56 6.90 -0.58 -27.93
C SER A 56 7.72 -1.44 -26.96
N TRP A 57 8.10 -0.91 -25.79
CA TRP A 57 8.84 -1.67 -24.77
C TRP A 57 7.93 -2.63 -23.99
N PHE A 58 6.61 -2.46 -24.11
CA PHE A 58 5.62 -3.12 -23.29
C PHE A 58 4.60 -3.86 -24.14
N ASP A 59 4.45 -5.15 -23.87
CA ASP A 59 3.38 -5.98 -24.43
C ASP A 59 2.13 -5.93 -23.53
N TRP A 60 1.14 -6.78 -23.77
CA TRP A 60 -0.05 -7.00 -22.94
C TRP A 60 0.26 -7.19 -21.44
N ARG A 61 1.49 -7.60 -21.11
CA ARG A 61 2.03 -7.75 -19.75
C ARG A 61 1.97 -6.47 -18.92
N LEU A 62 2.06 -5.29 -19.55
CA LEU A 62 1.92 -4.01 -18.83
C LEU A 62 0.48 -3.81 -18.35
N ALA A 63 -0.51 -4.06 -19.20
CA ALA A 63 -1.92 -4.01 -18.82
C ALA A 63 -2.21 -5.00 -17.67
N ALA A 64 -1.64 -6.22 -17.76
CA ALA A 64 -1.73 -7.22 -16.70
C ALA A 64 -1.11 -6.74 -15.38
N LEU A 65 0.09 -6.12 -15.43
CA LEU A 65 0.79 -5.64 -14.25
C LEU A 65 0.05 -4.49 -13.57
N VAL A 66 -0.37 -3.49 -14.35
CA VAL A 66 -1.16 -2.35 -13.84
C VAL A 66 -2.41 -2.87 -13.15
N MET A 67 -3.13 -3.79 -13.80
CA MET A 67 -4.33 -4.37 -13.22
C MET A 67 -4.03 -5.17 -11.96
N ALA A 68 -3.02 -6.04 -11.96
CA ALA A 68 -2.65 -6.86 -10.81
C ALA A 68 -2.32 -6.03 -9.56
N VAL A 69 -1.54 -4.95 -9.73
CA VAL A 69 -1.19 -4.03 -8.61
C VAL A 69 -2.45 -3.42 -7.99
N THR A 70 -3.41 -3.00 -8.82
CA THR A 70 -4.67 -2.44 -8.31
C THR A 70 -5.53 -3.47 -7.59
N MET A 71 -5.50 -4.74 -8.01
CA MET A 71 -6.25 -5.82 -7.36
C MET A 71 -5.76 -6.07 -5.93
N LEU A 72 -4.44 -6.02 -5.71
CA LEU A 72 -3.83 -6.25 -4.40
C LEU A 72 -4.14 -5.15 -3.37
N SER A 73 -4.44 -3.92 -3.82
CA SER A 73 -4.68 -2.76 -2.94
C SER A 73 -6.07 -2.79 -2.27
N SER A 74 -6.97 -3.63 -2.76
CA SER A 74 -8.39 -3.47 -2.50
C SER A 74 -8.90 -4.22 -1.27
N LYS A 75 -10.00 -3.73 -0.68
CA LYS A 75 -10.44 -4.11 0.66
C LYS A 75 -11.91 -4.49 0.70
N TRP A 76 -12.22 -5.47 1.54
CA TRP A 76 -13.59 -5.89 1.83
C TRP A 76 -14.19 -5.06 2.97
N ARG A 77 -15.21 -4.25 2.68
CA ARG A 77 -15.89 -3.38 3.66
C ARG A 77 -17.16 -4.03 4.19
N THR A 78 -17.32 -4.10 5.50
CA THR A 78 -18.54 -4.67 6.12
C THR A 78 -19.43 -3.61 6.74
N PHE A 79 -18.89 -2.43 7.05
CA PHE A 79 -19.56 -1.34 7.76
C PHE A 79 -20.17 -1.76 9.10
N LEU A 80 -19.66 -2.83 9.72
CA LEU A 80 -19.96 -3.19 11.10
C LEU A 80 -18.96 -2.47 12.01
N TYR A 81 -19.45 -1.80 13.04
CA TYR A 81 -18.60 -1.16 14.03
C TYR A 81 -18.35 -2.09 15.21
N GLU A 82 -17.23 -1.89 15.89
CA GLU A 82 -16.88 -2.65 17.09
C GLU A 82 -17.99 -2.54 18.15
N ALA A 83 -18.56 -1.35 18.37
CA ALA A 83 -19.69 -1.18 19.29
C ALA A 83 -20.95 -1.99 18.92
N ASP A 84 -21.15 -2.31 17.63
CA ASP A 84 -22.30 -3.11 17.19
C ASP A 84 -22.22 -4.55 17.71
N SER A 85 -21.03 -5.02 18.09
CA SER A 85 -20.85 -6.35 18.66
C SER A 85 -21.44 -6.51 20.06
N VAL A 86 -21.89 -5.44 20.70
CA VAL A 86 -22.58 -5.49 21.99
C VAL A 86 -24.09 -5.35 21.76
N PHE A 87 -24.50 -4.40 20.92
CA PHE A 87 -25.91 -4.08 20.69
C PHE A 87 -26.63 -4.99 19.67
N LEU A 88 -25.93 -5.46 18.63
CA LEU A 88 -26.54 -6.22 17.53
C LEU A 88 -26.37 -7.75 17.64
N VAL A 89 -25.78 -8.26 18.73
CA VAL A 89 -25.62 -9.71 18.97
C VAL A 89 -26.97 -10.43 18.94
N LYS A 90 -28.00 -9.81 19.53
CA LYS A 90 -29.35 -10.36 19.60
C LYS A 90 -30.14 -10.18 18.29
N LYS A 91 -29.67 -9.36 17.34
CA LYS A 91 -30.37 -9.02 16.08
C LYS A 91 -29.65 -9.59 14.87
N ARG A 92 -29.44 -10.92 14.86
CA ARG A 92 -28.65 -11.63 13.82
C ARG A 92 -29.16 -11.43 12.40
N GLU A 93 -30.48 -11.37 12.21
CA GLU A 93 -31.08 -11.12 10.90
C GLU A 93 -30.73 -9.73 10.34
N GLN A 94 -30.69 -8.72 11.22
CA GLN A 94 -30.33 -7.36 10.82
C GLN A 94 -28.85 -7.27 10.44
N VAL A 95 -27.99 -7.98 11.18
CA VAL A 95 -26.56 -8.12 10.85
C VAL A 95 -26.39 -8.83 9.50
N ALA A 96 -27.09 -9.93 9.27
CA ALA A 96 -27.05 -10.66 8.00
C ALA A 96 -27.52 -9.77 6.83
N SER A 97 -28.58 -8.99 7.02
CA SER A 97 -29.07 -8.03 6.02
C SER A 97 -28.04 -6.94 5.73
N LEU A 98 -27.38 -6.40 6.76
CA LEU A 98 -26.31 -5.41 6.60
C LEU A 98 -25.14 -6.01 5.81
N LEU A 99 -24.68 -7.21 6.17
CA LEU A 99 -23.59 -7.90 5.49
C LEU A 99 -23.92 -8.21 4.02
N LYS A 100 -25.15 -8.61 3.70
CA LYS A 100 -25.61 -8.79 2.31
C LYS A 100 -25.54 -7.50 1.51
N LYS A 101 -25.98 -6.38 2.08
CA LYS A 101 -25.90 -5.07 1.42
C LYS A 101 -24.47 -4.60 1.27
N SER A 102 -23.61 -4.86 2.26
CA SER A 102 -22.18 -4.60 2.18
C SER A 102 -21.51 -5.46 1.09
N PHE A 103 -21.92 -6.71 0.90
CA PHE A 103 -21.45 -7.54 -0.22
C PHE A 103 -21.76 -6.88 -1.57
N ILE A 104 -23.01 -6.47 -1.80
CA ILE A 104 -23.43 -5.78 -3.03
C ILE A 104 -22.61 -4.49 -3.24
N TYR A 105 -22.41 -3.72 -2.17
CA TYR A 105 -21.54 -2.54 -2.20
C TYR A 105 -20.12 -2.86 -2.68
N ASN A 106 -19.50 -3.91 -2.14
CA ASN A 106 -18.15 -4.30 -2.56
C ASN A 106 -18.12 -4.79 -4.01
N LEU A 107 -19.16 -5.48 -4.48
CA LEU A 107 -19.26 -5.94 -5.87
C LEU A 107 -19.32 -4.73 -6.83
N LEU A 108 -20.27 -3.82 -6.61
CA LEU A 108 -20.44 -2.61 -7.43
C LEU A 108 -19.19 -1.72 -7.40
N PHE A 109 -18.62 -1.50 -6.21
CA PHE A 109 -17.41 -0.70 -6.09
C PHE A 109 -16.22 -1.35 -6.79
N SER A 110 -16.10 -2.69 -6.74
CA SER A 110 -15.04 -3.40 -7.46
C SER A 110 -15.19 -3.26 -8.97
N PHE A 111 -16.42 -3.34 -9.49
CA PHE A 111 -16.73 -3.17 -10.91
C PHE A 111 -16.42 -1.75 -11.41
N LEU A 112 -16.80 -0.72 -10.64
CA LEU A 112 -16.45 0.66 -10.96
C LEU A 112 -14.94 0.90 -10.87
N GLU A 113 -14.29 0.37 -9.84
CA GLU A 113 -12.84 0.51 -9.63
C GLU A 113 -12.04 -0.11 -10.78
N THR A 114 -12.41 -1.32 -11.24
CA THR A 114 -11.80 -1.94 -12.42
C THR A 114 -12.15 -1.21 -13.72
N GLY A 115 -13.37 -0.69 -13.84
CA GLY A 115 -13.79 0.08 -15.01
C GLY A 115 -12.98 1.36 -15.19
N VAL A 116 -12.72 2.10 -14.11
CA VAL A 116 -11.86 3.30 -14.15
C VAL A 116 -10.44 2.94 -14.61
N ILE A 117 -9.88 1.81 -14.15
CA ILE A 117 -8.53 1.39 -14.53
C ILE A 117 -8.49 1.01 -16.01
N ILE A 118 -9.50 0.27 -16.49
CA ILE A 118 -9.59 -0.10 -17.91
C ILE A 118 -9.79 1.13 -18.78
N PHE A 119 -10.61 2.09 -18.35
CA PHE A 119 -10.75 3.37 -19.02
C PHE A 119 -9.41 4.09 -19.19
N LEU A 120 -8.57 4.11 -18.14
CA LEU A 120 -7.22 4.67 -18.23
C LEU A 120 -6.29 3.88 -19.16
N LEU A 121 -6.51 2.58 -19.32
CA LEU A 121 -5.75 1.70 -20.21
C LEU A 121 -6.28 1.66 -21.66
N LEU A 122 -7.45 2.25 -21.95
CA LEU A 122 -8.06 2.20 -23.28
C LEU A 122 -7.15 2.60 -24.45
N PRO A 123 -6.40 3.72 -24.42
CA PRO A 123 -5.53 4.08 -25.55
C PRO A 123 -4.47 3.00 -25.82
N PHE A 124 -3.97 2.36 -24.76
CA PHE A 124 -3.03 1.25 -24.89
C PHE A 124 -3.69 -0.03 -25.42
N LEU A 125 -4.91 -0.35 -24.97
CA LEU A 125 -5.63 -1.55 -25.40
C LEU A 125 -6.10 -1.45 -26.86
N ILE A 126 -6.62 -0.30 -27.27
CA ILE A 126 -7.21 -0.11 -28.60
C ILE A 126 -6.13 0.23 -29.63
N ASP A 127 -5.31 1.25 -29.40
CA ASP A 127 -4.43 1.77 -30.44
C ASP A 127 -3.15 0.93 -30.58
N PHE A 128 -2.64 0.36 -29.47
CA PHE A 128 -1.39 -0.40 -29.47
C PHE A 128 -1.61 -1.92 -29.51
N LEU A 129 -2.44 -2.49 -28.62
CA LEU A 129 -2.74 -3.93 -28.64
C LEU A 129 -3.79 -4.34 -29.68
N LEU A 130 -4.42 -3.37 -30.36
CA LEU A 130 -5.46 -3.60 -31.37
C LEU A 130 -6.63 -4.46 -30.83
N ALA A 131 -6.94 -4.34 -29.54
CA ALA A 131 -7.95 -5.16 -28.87
C ALA A 131 -9.35 -4.78 -29.34
N ALA A 132 -10.16 -5.79 -29.68
CA ALA A 132 -11.55 -5.56 -30.03
C ALA A 132 -12.36 -5.15 -28.79
N PRO A 133 -13.52 -4.47 -28.95
CA PRO A 133 -14.38 -4.13 -27.83
C PRO A 133 -14.81 -5.35 -26.99
N VAL A 134 -14.98 -6.51 -27.63
CA VAL A 134 -15.33 -7.77 -26.95
C VAL A 134 -14.22 -8.22 -26.01
N ASP A 135 -12.94 -8.09 -26.42
CA ASP A 135 -11.78 -8.46 -25.61
C ASP A 135 -11.66 -7.58 -24.38
N ILE A 136 -11.94 -6.27 -24.54
CA ILE A 136 -11.91 -5.28 -23.46
C ILE A 136 -13.01 -5.58 -22.43
N ILE A 137 -14.23 -5.89 -22.88
CA ILE A 137 -15.35 -6.27 -22.00
C ILE A 137 -15.04 -7.59 -21.28
N ALA A 138 -14.52 -8.59 -22.00
CA ALA A 138 -14.12 -9.87 -21.42
C ALA A 138 -13.04 -9.69 -20.36
N PHE A 139 -12.03 -8.87 -20.65
CA PHE A 139 -10.97 -8.50 -19.70
C PHE A 139 -11.54 -7.78 -18.48
N TRP A 140 -12.49 -6.85 -18.66
CA TRP A 140 -13.10 -6.13 -17.56
C TRP A 140 -13.90 -7.02 -16.61
N LEU A 141 -14.77 -7.86 -17.15
CA LEU A 141 -15.63 -8.73 -16.36
C LEU A 141 -14.81 -9.77 -15.60
N SER A 142 -13.86 -10.41 -16.29
CA SER A 142 -12.96 -11.40 -15.69
C SER A 142 -12.08 -10.77 -14.62
N ALA A 143 -11.48 -9.60 -14.88
CA ALA A 143 -10.66 -8.90 -13.90
C ALA A 143 -11.47 -8.45 -12.68
N THR A 144 -12.73 -8.05 -12.87
CA THR A 144 -13.66 -7.75 -11.76
C THR A 144 -13.92 -9.00 -10.92
N ALA A 145 -14.15 -10.16 -11.54
CA ALA A 145 -14.37 -11.42 -10.85
C ALA A 145 -13.15 -11.82 -10.00
N ILE A 146 -11.94 -11.79 -10.56
CA ILE A 146 -10.70 -12.06 -9.83
C ILE A 146 -10.57 -11.11 -8.64
N LYS A 147 -10.81 -9.81 -8.86
CA LYS A 147 -10.65 -8.79 -7.82
C LYS A 147 -11.60 -9.04 -6.65
N VAL A 148 -12.87 -9.32 -6.92
CA VAL A 148 -13.85 -9.61 -5.86
C VAL A 148 -13.51 -10.91 -5.14
N PHE A 149 -13.10 -11.94 -5.88
CA PHE A 149 -12.65 -13.21 -5.30
C PHE A 149 -11.42 -13.01 -4.39
N GLY A 150 -10.41 -12.29 -4.87
CA GLY A 150 -9.21 -11.94 -4.14
C GLY A 150 -9.49 -11.15 -2.86
N LYS A 151 -10.34 -10.10 -2.93
CA LYS A 151 -10.79 -9.34 -1.75
C LYS A 151 -11.46 -10.27 -0.73
N SER A 152 -12.33 -11.17 -1.20
CA SER A 152 -13.05 -12.14 -0.36
C SER A 152 -12.10 -13.13 0.30
N MET A 153 -11.13 -13.65 -0.45
CA MET A 153 -10.11 -14.58 0.04
C MET A 153 -9.18 -13.94 1.07
N PHE A 154 -8.68 -12.72 0.82
CA PHE A 154 -7.89 -11.98 1.82
C PHE A 154 -8.67 -11.74 3.10
N TYR A 155 -9.94 -11.39 2.97
CA TYR A 155 -10.81 -11.17 4.12
C TYR A 155 -11.04 -12.46 4.90
N PHE A 156 -11.35 -13.56 4.22
CA PHE A 156 -11.53 -14.87 4.81
C PHE A 156 -10.25 -15.39 5.50
N ALA A 157 -9.10 -15.27 4.84
CA ALA A 157 -7.81 -15.68 5.39
C ALA A 157 -7.51 -14.94 6.69
N TRP A 158 -7.78 -13.63 6.73
CA TRP A 158 -7.62 -12.82 7.93
C TRP A 158 -8.56 -13.24 9.07
N LEU A 159 -9.80 -13.61 8.77
CA LEU A 159 -10.75 -14.11 9.77
C LEU A 159 -10.34 -15.48 10.34
N ARG A 160 -9.81 -16.37 9.49
CA ARG A 160 -9.55 -17.77 9.88
C ARG A 160 -8.17 -17.99 10.49
N PHE A 161 -7.15 -17.27 10.02
CA PHE A 161 -5.75 -17.53 10.35
C PHE A 161 -5.11 -16.34 11.06
N LYS A 162 -4.15 -16.62 11.95
CA LYS A 162 -3.36 -15.62 12.66
C LYS A 162 -1.86 -15.95 12.59
N GLY A 163 -1.01 -14.97 12.88
CA GLY A 163 0.44 -15.17 12.98
C GLY A 163 1.15 -15.43 11.64
N TRP A 164 2.07 -16.39 11.62
CA TRP A 164 2.89 -16.70 10.44
C TRP A 164 2.08 -17.40 9.33
N ARG A 165 1.13 -18.27 9.69
CA ARG A 165 0.24 -18.96 8.74
C ARG A 165 -0.54 -17.96 7.90
N LEU A 166 -1.07 -16.91 8.52
CA LEU A 166 -1.74 -15.82 7.82
C LEU A 166 -0.81 -15.14 6.80
N ARG A 167 0.47 -14.92 7.13
CA ARG A 167 1.41 -14.29 6.19
C ARG A 167 1.65 -15.17 4.97
N VAL A 168 1.89 -16.47 5.18
CA VAL A 168 2.10 -17.42 4.08
C VAL A 168 0.87 -17.43 3.17
N ILE A 169 -0.33 -17.58 3.74
CA ILE A 169 -1.58 -17.61 2.97
C ILE A 169 -1.82 -16.29 2.23
N VAL A 170 -1.58 -15.13 2.85
CA VAL A 170 -1.72 -13.83 2.19
C VAL A 170 -0.72 -13.67 1.04
N ILE A 171 0.53 -14.14 1.21
CA ILE A 171 1.52 -14.13 0.12
C ILE A 171 1.08 -15.05 -1.01
N SER A 172 0.63 -16.27 -0.70
CA SER A 172 0.14 -17.23 -1.69
C SER A 172 -1.08 -16.69 -2.45
N ILE A 173 -2.05 -16.08 -1.77
CA ILE A 173 -3.21 -15.43 -2.41
C ILE A 173 -2.75 -14.27 -3.30
N GLY A 174 -1.80 -13.45 -2.83
CA GLY A 174 -1.25 -12.34 -3.61
C GLY A 174 -0.58 -12.81 -4.90
N LEU A 175 0.26 -13.85 -4.81
CA LEU A 175 0.90 -14.47 -5.97
C LEU A 175 -0.13 -15.08 -6.93
N ALA A 176 -1.14 -15.78 -6.41
CA ALA A 176 -2.22 -16.34 -7.23
C ALA A 176 -3.02 -15.26 -7.97
N ILE A 177 -3.30 -14.11 -7.33
CA ILE A 177 -3.96 -12.96 -7.97
C ILE A 177 -3.08 -12.39 -9.09
N ILE A 178 -1.77 -12.25 -8.87
CA ILE A 178 -0.85 -11.78 -9.91
C ILE A 178 -0.86 -12.74 -11.10
N LEU A 179 -0.59 -14.03 -10.86
CA LEU A 179 -0.55 -15.04 -11.93
C LEU A 179 -1.87 -15.15 -12.70
N SER A 180 -3.00 -15.16 -11.98
CA SER A 180 -4.32 -15.20 -12.62
C SER A 180 -4.61 -13.95 -13.45
N THR A 181 -4.17 -12.76 -13.00
CA THR A 181 -4.36 -11.52 -13.77
C THR A 181 -3.56 -11.58 -15.07
N PHE A 182 -2.30 -12.03 -15.03
CA PHE A 182 -1.50 -12.23 -16.24
C PHE A 182 -2.15 -13.24 -17.20
N PHE A 183 -2.55 -14.40 -16.68
CA PHE A 183 -3.22 -15.41 -17.48
C PHE A 183 -4.50 -14.90 -18.13
N ILE A 184 -5.33 -14.18 -17.38
CA ILE A 184 -6.62 -13.67 -17.87
C ILE A 184 -6.46 -12.52 -18.85
N THR A 185 -5.44 -11.67 -18.68
CA THR A 185 -5.16 -10.61 -19.67
C THR A 185 -4.78 -11.23 -21.01
N TRP A 186 -3.88 -12.21 -21.01
CA TRP A 186 -3.51 -12.95 -22.22
C TRP A 186 -4.69 -13.69 -22.84
N LEU A 187 -5.49 -14.39 -22.02
CA LEU A 187 -6.64 -15.14 -22.49
C LEU A 187 -7.74 -14.23 -23.04
N SER A 188 -7.95 -13.04 -22.47
CA SER A 188 -8.97 -12.09 -22.94
C SER A 188 -8.64 -11.52 -24.31
N LEU A 189 -7.35 -11.34 -24.61
CA LEU A 189 -6.87 -10.81 -25.90
C LEU A 189 -6.79 -11.88 -26.99
N THR A 190 -6.74 -13.17 -26.63
CA THR A 190 -6.58 -14.27 -27.59
C THR A 190 -7.87 -15.07 -27.78
N MET A 191 -8.61 -15.32 -26.71
CA MET A 191 -9.79 -16.19 -26.65
C MET A 191 -10.84 -15.60 -25.67
N PRO A 192 -11.53 -14.51 -26.03
CA PRO A 192 -12.37 -13.73 -25.11
C PRO A 192 -13.52 -14.53 -24.49
N ILE A 193 -14.07 -15.52 -25.22
CA ILE A 193 -15.14 -16.40 -24.71
C ILE A 193 -14.63 -17.26 -23.54
N VAL A 194 -13.41 -17.79 -23.66
CA VAL A 194 -12.79 -18.63 -22.62
C VAL A 194 -12.41 -17.77 -21.41
N ALA A 195 -12.08 -16.50 -21.62
CA ALA A 195 -11.83 -15.54 -20.54
C ALA A 195 -13.04 -15.26 -19.63
N ALA A 196 -14.25 -15.70 -20.00
CA ALA A 196 -15.43 -15.64 -19.13
C ALA A 196 -15.47 -16.77 -18.06
N LEU A 197 -14.65 -17.82 -18.18
CA LEU A 197 -14.60 -18.93 -17.20
C LEU A 197 -14.40 -18.49 -15.74
N PRO A 198 -13.50 -17.54 -15.41
CA PRO A 198 -13.31 -17.06 -14.04
C PRO A 198 -14.57 -16.42 -13.46
N LEU A 199 -15.38 -15.75 -14.29
CA LEU A 199 -16.66 -15.19 -13.88
C LEU A 199 -17.65 -16.31 -13.53
N MET A 200 -17.74 -17.35 -14.36
CA MET A 200 -18.60 -18.51 -14.09
C MET A 200 -18.19 -19.24 -12.81
N ILE A 201 -16.88 -19.48 -12.62
CA ILE A 201 -16.34 -20.09 -11.40
C ILE A 201 -16.66 -19.21 -10.19
N PHE A 202 -16.49 -17.89 -10.31
CA PHE A 202 -16.81 -16.97 -9.22
C PHE A 202 -18.29 -17.05 -8.84
N ILE A 203 -19.21 -17.05 -9.82
CA ILE A 203 -20.64 -17.20 -9.59
C ILE A 203 -20.95 -18.53 -8.90
N ALA A 204 -20.32 -19.62 -9.31
CA ALA A 204 -20.51 -20.94 -8.71
C ALA A 204 -20.02 -21.02 -7.25
N VAL A 205 -18.91 -20.35 -6.92
CA VAL A 205 -18.30 -20.38 -5.58
C VAL A 205 -18.92 -19.36 -4.61
N LEU A 206 -19.56 -18.31 -5.14
CA LEU A 206 -20.16 -17.22 -4.37
C LEU A 206 -21.13 -17.69 -3.26
N PRO A 207 -22.07 -18.64 -3.50
CA PRO A 207 -22.96 -19.14 -2.45
C PRO A 207 -22.22 -19.77 -1.26
N ALA A 208 -21.14 -20.51 -1.53
CA ALA A 208 -20.32 -21.13 -0.49
C ALA A 208 -19.58 -20.07 0.36
N LEU A 209 -19.04 -19.03 -0.29
CA LEU A 209 -18.38 -17.91 0.40
C LEU A 209 -19.34 -17.10 1.27
N LEU A 210 -20.57 -16.89 0.79
CA LEU A 210 -21.61 -16.18 1.52
C LEU A 210 -22.06 -16.96 2.76
N LYS A 211 -22.34 -18.26 2.62
CA LYS A 211 -22.89 -19.10 3.70
C LYS A 211 -21.91 -19.33 4.84
N ASN A 212 -20.63 -19.57 4.53
CA ASN A 212 -19.68 -20.08 5.52
C ASN A 212 -18.86 -19.00 6.25
N SER A 213 -18.88 -17.74 5.81
CA SER A 213 -17.99 -16.73 6.41
C SER A 213 -18.42 -15.29 6.25
N LEU A 214 -18.65 -14.82 5.01
CA LEU A 214 -18.79 -13.38 4.75
C LEU A 214 -20.07 -12.78 5.34
N LEU A 215 -21.13 -13.59 5.42
CA LEU A 215 -22.41 -13.18 6.01
C LEU A 215 -22.63 -13.76 7.42
N SER A 216 -21.64 -14.42 8.01
CA SER A 216 -21.81 -15.13 9.27
C SER A 216 -22.00 -14.14 10.45
N PRO A 217 -23.20 -14.08 11.07
CA PRO A 217 -23.44 -13.14 12.17
C PRO A 217 -22.70 -13.55 13.46
N GLY A 218 -22.15 -14.75 13.52
CA GLY A 218 -21.39 -15.24 14.68
C GLY A 218 -20.03 -14.56 14.88
N ARG A 219 -19.54 -13.76 13.92
CA ARG A 219 -18.22 -13.13 13.95
C ARG A 219 -18.25 -11.59 14.00
N ILE A 220 -19.32 -10.99 14.52
CA ILE A 220 -19.52 -9.52 14.51
C ILE A 220 -18.31 -8.75 15.07
N LEU A 221 -17.73 -9.25 16.18
CA LEU A 221 -16.52 -8.66 16.79
C LEU A 221 -15.36 -8.57 15.79
N ASP A 222 -15.04 -9.66 15.10
CA ASP A 222 -13.94 -9.70 14.15
C ASP A 222 -14.18 -8.76 12.96
N HIS A 223 -15.43 -8.69 12.47
CA HIS A 223 -15.83 -7.73 11.44
C HIS A 223 -15.63 -6.28 11.93
N GLY A 224 -16.02 -5.96 13.16
CA GLY A 224 -15.88 -4.62 13.76
C GLY A 224 -14.42 -4.20 13.96
N ILE A 225 -13.57 -5.10 14.46
CA ILE A 225 -12.13 -4.86 14.64
C ILE A 225 -11.46 -4.56 13.30
N LYS A 226 -11.78 -5.34 12.26
CA LYS A 226 -11.22 -5.11 10.91
C LYS A 226 -11.64 -3.77 10.34
N GLU A 227 -12.90 -3.40 10.51
CA GLU A 227 -13.46 -2.14 10.02
C GLU A 227 -12.84 -0.92 10.72
N ARG A 228 -12.61 -1.01 12.04
CA ARG A 228 -11.85 0.01 12.79
C ARG A 228 -10.44 0.18 12.25
N GLY A 229 -9.78 -0.93 11.89
CA GLY A 229 -8.47 -0.91 11.23
C GLY A 229 -8.49 -0.14 9.91
N TYR A 230 -9.53 -0.32 9.10
CA TYR A 230 -9.70 0.42 7.85
C TYR A 230 -10.05 1.89 8.08
N LYS A 231 -10.91 2.22 9.05
CA LYS A 231 -11.27 3.60 9.38
C LYS A 231 -10.07 4.42 9.82
N THR A 232 -9.23 3.85 10.69
CA THR A 232 -8.05 4.51 11.27
C THR A 232 -6.80 4.49 10.38
N ARG A 233 -6.89 3.96 9.15
CA ARG A 233 -5.70 3.70 8.32
C ARG A 233 -4.96 4.96 7.88
N PHE A 234 -5.69 6.00 7.49
CA PHE A 234 -5.09 7.22 6.96
C PHE A 234 -4.49 8.04 8.09
N ILE A 235 -5.23 8.14 9.20
CA ILE A 235 -4.73 8.66 10.48
C ILE A 235 -3.42 7.99 10.87
N LYS A 236 -3.37 6.65 10.88
CA LYS A 236 -2.14 5.91 11.20
C LYS A 236 -1.01 6.19 10.23
N LYS A 237 -1.30 6.38 8.93
CA LYS A 237 -0.29 6.72 7.92
C LYS A 237 0.22 8.16 8.06
N MET A 238 -0.66 9.11 8.34
CA MET A 238 -0.30 10.51 8.56
C MET A 238 0.52 10.65 9.85
N PHE A 239 0.06 10.06 10.95
CA PHE A 239 0.78 10.11 12.22
C PHE A 239 2.02 9.22 12.26
N SER A 240 2.14 8.18 11.41
CA SER A 240 3.43 7.49 11.27
C SER A 240 4.52 8.38 10.68
N MET A 241 4.14 9.49 10.03
CA MET A 241 5.07 10.49 9.52
C MET A 241 5.26 11.68 10.48
N SER A 242 4.41 11.83 11.51
CA SER A 242 4.52 12.91 12.49
C SER A 242 5.46 12.53 13.64
N TYR A 243 6.42 13.38 13.93
CA TYR A 243 7.40 13.20 15.00
C TYR A 243 6.80 13.30 16.42
N GLU A 244 5.76 14.11 16.59
CA GLU A 244 5.26 14.57 17.90
C GLU A 244 4.20 13.66 18.52
N VAL A 245 3.57 12.78 17.73
CA VAL A 245 2.56 11.87 18.27
C VAL A 245 3.25 10.61 18.74
N GLU A 246 3.45 10.51 20.06
CA GLU A 246 3.75 9.26 20.73
C GLU A 246 2.58 8.30 20.48
N THR A 247 2.64 7.53 19.39
CA THR A 247 1.81 6.34 19.33
C THR A 247 2.27 5.48 20.49
N PRO A 248 1.39 5.13 21.46
CA PRO A 248 1.79 4.29 22.58
C PRO A 248 2.49 3.08 21.98
N PRO A 249 3.67 2.68 22.51
CA PRO A 249 4.44 1.60 21.94
C PRO A 249 3.47 0.44 21.80
N LYS A 250 3.17 0.04 20.54
CA LYS A 250 2.38 -1.16 20.30
C LYS A 250 3.02 -2.20 21.21
N ALA A 251 2.25 -2.76 22.15
CA ALA A 251 2.71 -3.82 23.03
C ALA A 251 3.18 -4.96 22.12
N ARG A 252 4.46 -4.87 21.72
CA ARG A 252 5.01 -5.67 20.65
C ARG A 252 5.34 -6.94 21.38
N ASN A 253 4.52 -7.97 21.19
CA ASN A 253 4.89 -9.34 21.52
C ASN A 253 6.33 -9.51 21.03
N ARG A 254 7.28 -9.53 21.97
CA ARG A 254 8.73 -9.48 21.74
C ARG A 254 9.11 -10.73 20.97
N THR A 255 8.98 -10.67 19.65
CA THR A 255 9.56 -11.65 18.76
C THR A 255 11.05 -11.34 18.73
N LYS A 256 11.85 -12.33 19.14
CA LYS A 256 13.32 -12.24 19.15
C LYS A 256 13.77 -11.64 17.82
N PRO A 257 14.49 -10.50 17.79
CA PRO A 257 14.87 -9.85 16.55
C PRO A 257 15.68 -10.83 15.71
N TRP A 258 15.50 -10.83 14.38
CA TRP A 258 16.20 -11.77 13.50
C TRP A 258 17.71 -11.50 13.52
N PHE A 259 18.10 -10.22 13.49
CA PHE A 259 19.48 -9.77 13.71
C PHE A 259 19.78 -9.46 15.19
N PHE A 260 20.99 -9.82 15.64
CA PHE A 260 21.47 -9.60 17.01
C PHE A 260 20.58 -10.21 18.10
N ARG A 261 20.17 -11.49 17.93
CA ARG A 261 19.39 -12.28 18.90
C ARG A 261 20.02 -12.34 20.28
N LYS A 262 21.33 -12.57 20.32
CA LYS A 262 22.18 -12.37 21.50
C LYS A 262 22.82 -11.01 21.30
N SER A 263 22.55 -10.05 22.17
CA SER A 263 23.00 -8.65 22.04
C SER A 263 24.51 -8.49 22.28
N GLY A 264 25.35 -9.30 21.61
CA GLY A 264 26.80 -9.26 21.72
C GLY A 264 27.40 -7.99 21.12
N ARG A 265 28.65 -7.68 21.49
CA ARG A 265 29.37 -6.51 21.00
C ARG A 265 29.75 -6.69 19.52
N ILE A 266 29.56 -5.65 18.70
CA ILE A 266 30.01 -5.62 17.30
C ILE A 266 31.47 -5.18 17.25
N PHE A 267 31.82 -4.15 18.02
CA PHE A 267 33.20 -3.69 18.14
C PHE A 267 33.85 -4.28 19.41
N LYS A 268 35.00 -4.95 19.26
CA LYS A 268 35.74 -5.57 20.37
C LYS A 268 36.22 -4.54 21.40
N ASN A 269 36.70 -3.36 20.94
CA ASN A 269 37.14 -2.23 21.77
C ASN A 269 36.29 -0.98 21.49
N PRO A 270 35.13 -0.82 22.15
CA PRO A 270 34.26 0.31 21.90
C PRO A 270 34.76 1.55 22.67
N GLY A 271 35.47 2.44 21.98
CA GLY A 271 35.53 3.85 22.42
C GLY A 271 34.14 4.51 22.32
N PRO A 272 33.90 5.68 22.94
CA PRO A 272 32.57 6.30 23.01
C PRO A 272 31.87 6.44 21.65
N GLN A 273 32.61 6.83 20.61
CA GLN A 273 32.10 6.93 19.24
C GLN A 273 31.68 5.58 18.65
N LYS A 274 32.48 4.52 18.84
CA LYS A 274 32.18 3.17 18.33
C LYS A 274 31.02 2.53 19.08
N ALA A 275 30.90 2.79 20.39
CA ALA A 275 29.76 2.35 21.19
C ALA A 275 28.44 2.97 20.70
N MET A 276 28.43 4.28 20.42
CA MET A 276 27.27 4.98 19.87
C MET A 276 26.94 4.49 18.45
N ALA A 277 27.95 4.31 17.60
CA ALA A 277 27.77 3.74 16.26
C ALA A 277 27.12 2.34 16.34
N GLU A 278 27.59 1.51 17.26
CA GLU A 278 27.04 0.17 17.47
C GLU A 278 25.58 0.19 17.93
N LEU A 279 25.23 1.09 18.85
CA LEU A 279 23.85 1.29 19.29
C LEU A 279 22.96 1.69 18.12
N PHE A 280 23.42 2.64 17.30
CA PHE A 280 22.70 3.10 16.11
C PHE A 280 22.51 1.98 15.09
N ILE A 281 23.57 1.24 14.73
CA ILE A 281 23.50 0.11 13.79
C ILE A 281 22.51 -0.94 14.29
N LYS A 282 22.55 -1.28 15.58
CA LYS A 282 21.62 -2.24 16.18
C LYS A 282 20.19 -1.74 16.17
N HIS A 283 19.95 -0.47 16.45
CA HIS A 283 18.62 0.12 16.37
C HIS A 283 18.11 0.13 14.92
N TYR A 284 18.96 0.54 13.98
CA TYR A 284 18.67 0.55 12.55
C TYR A 284 18.29 -0.84 12.02
N ALA A 285 19.03 -1.88 12.40
CA ALA A 285 18.73 -3.25 11.98
C ALA A 285 17.48 -3.85 12.68
N ARG A 286 17.13 -3.39 13.88
CA ARG A 286 15.99 -3.92 14.67
C ARG A 286 14.68 -3.18 14.36
N ASN A 287 14.76 -1.90 13.98
CA ASN A 287 13.59 -1.09 13.67
C ASN A 287 13.24 -1.15 12.18
N ARG A 288 12.51 -2.22 11.81
CA ARG A 288 12.09 -2.48 10.43
C ARG A 288 11.37 -1.32 9.77
N GLU A 289 10.66 -0.50 10.53
CA GLU A 289 9.90 0.63 9.98
C GLU A 289 10.85 1.64 9.31
N TYR A 290 11.86 2.11 10.05
CA TYR A 290 12.88 2.99 9.49
C TYR A 290 13.74 2.31 8.42
N THR A 291 14.13 1.04 8.61
CA THR A 291 14.89 0.31 7.59
C THR A 291 14.13 0.26 6.26
N TYR A 292 12.82 -0.01 6.30
CA TYR A 292 12.00 -0.05 5.09
C TYR A 292 11.82 1.32 4.45
N ILE A 293 11.73 2.40 5.25
CA ILE A 293 11.64 3.76 4.72
C ILE A 293 12.93 4.10 3.95
N VAL A 294 14.11 3.87 4.56
CA VAL A 294 15.39 4.16 3.91
C VAL A 294 15.59 3.30 2.65
N LEU A 295 15.28 2.00 2.70
CA LEU A 295 15.35 1.13 1.53
C LEU A 295 14.41 1.58 0.39
N ARG A 296 13.22 2.10 0.71
CA ARG A 296 12.30 2.64 -0.29
C ARG A 296 12.81 3.91 -0.94
N LEU A 297 13.44 4.80 -0.17
CA LEU A 297 14.02 6.04 -0.71
C LEU A 297 15.20 5.73 -1.65
N ILE A 298 16.09 4.82 -1.24
CA ILE A 298 17.21 4.33 -2.07
C ILE A 298 16.66 3.64 -3.32
N GLY A 299 15.67 2.75 -3.17
CA GLY A 299 15.04 2.07 -4.31
C GLY A 299 14.31 3.02 -5.25
N ALA A 300 13.70 4.08 -4.73
CA ALA A 300 13.06 5.11 -5.54
C ALA A 300 14.08 5.92 -6.36
N ALA A 301 15.24 6.22 -5.79
CA ALA A 301 16.33 6.88 -6.52
C ALA A 301 16.83 6.00 -7.68
N GLY A 302 17.06 4.71 -7.43
CA GLY A 302 17.41 3.76 -8.48
C GLY A 302 16.34 3.62 -9.56
N ALA A 303 15.06 3.52 -9.18
CA ALA A 303 13.97 3.43 -10.14
C ALA A 303 13.82 4.73 -10.96
N SER A 304 14.00 5.90 -10.36
CA SER A 304 13.87 7.18 -11.05
C SER A 304 14.87 7.37 -12.20
N ALA A 305 16.02 6.67 -12.17
CA ALA A 305 16.99 6.67 -13.27
C ALA A 305 16.39 6.13 -14.57
N VAL A 306 15.43 5.19 -14.48
CA VAL A 306 14.80 4.57 -15.65
C VAL A 306 13.68 5.45 -16.22
N PHE A 307 12.97 6.18 -15.35
CA PHE A 307 11.74 6.90 -15.72
C PHE A 307 11.95 8.38 -16.03
N VAL A 308 13.10 8.96 -15.69
CA VAL A 308 13.38 10.39 -15.86
C VAL A 308 14.40 10.58 -16.98
N PRO A 309 13.97 11.01 -18.18
CA PRO A 309 14.87 11.18 -19.33
C PRO A 309 15.79 12.41 -19.19
N SER A 310 15.42 13.37 -18.37
CA SER A 310 16.16 14.62 -18.18
C SER A 310 17.16 14.50 -17.04
N GLY A 311 18.46 14.64 -17.34
CA GLY A 311 19.53 14.52 -16.34
C GLY A 311 19.44 15.54 -15.20
N TRP A 312 19.02 16.78 -15.48
CA TRP A 312 18.85 17.80 -14.43
C TRP A 312 17.67 17.48 -13.50
N ALA A 313 16.55 17.00 -14.05
CA ALA A 313 15.41 16.57 -13.26
C ALA A 313 15.77 15.36 -12.38
N TYR A 314 16.58 14.43 -12.91
CA TYR A 314 17.09 13.28 -12.16
C TYR A 314 17.96 13.72 -10.97
N VAL A 315 18.89 14.66 -11.17
CA VAL A 315 19.74 15.21 -10.09
C VAL A 315 18.90 15.80 -8.96
N ILE A 316 17.87 16.59 -9.28
CA ILE A 316 16.98 17.20 -8.28
C ILE A 316 16.24 16.13 -7.48
N ILE A 317 15.71 15.11 -8.16
CA ILE A 317 14.98 14.00 -7.51
C ILE A 317 15.90 13.23 -6.57
N VAL A 318 17.10 12.87 -7.02
CA VAL A 318 18.07 12.13 -6.21
C VAL A 318 18.53 12.96 -5.02
N ALA A 319 18.78 14.26 -5.19
CA ALA A 319 19.13 15.17 -4.09
C ALA A 319 18.00 15.26 -3.05
N PHE A 320 16.75 15.35 -3.49
CA PHE A 320 15.58 15.38 -2.60
C PHE A 320 15.43 14.07 -1.80
N LEU A 321 15.63 12.92 -2.45
CA LEU A 321 15.56 11.61 -1.79
C LEU A 321 16.73 11.42 -0.79
N ALA A 322 17.93 11.87 -1.14
CA ALA A 322 19.09 11.88 -0.25
C ALA A 322 18.83 12.73 0.99
N PHE A 323 18.26 13.93 0.82
CA PHE A 323 17.82 14.77 1.92
C PHE A 323 16.80 14.05 2.82
N GLY A 324 15.80 13.39 2.22
CA GLY A 324 14.82 12.59 2.95
C GLY A 324 15.46 11.49 3.82
N THR A 325 16.50 10.81 3.34
CA THR A 325 17.22 9.82 4.17
C THR A 325 18.01 10.44 5.32
N ILE A 326 18.58 11.62 5.14
CA ILE A 326 19.24 12.36 6.21
C ILE A 326 18.22 12.71 7.30
N SER A 327 17.05 13.23 6.92
CA SER A 327 15.97 13.55 7.87
C SER A 327 15.54 12.31 8.68
N VAL A 328 15.41 11.15 8.03
CA VAL A 328 15.08 9.89 8.71
C VAL A 328 16.20 9.44 9.65
N SER A 329 17.47 9.53 9.23
CA SER A 329 18.63 9.24 10.09
C SER A 329 18.63 10.11 11.35
N GLN A 330 18.38 11.42 11.19
CA GLN A 330 18.31 12.37 12.29
C GLN A 330 17.15 12.06 13.24
N GLN A 331 15.99 11.66 12.70
CA GLN A 331 14.85 11.23 13.49
C GLN A 331 15.20 10.02 14.35
N MET A 332 15.88 9.01 13.79
CA MET A 332 16.32 7.82 14.55
C MET A 332 17.28 8.18 15.67
N TRP A 333 18.22 9.09 15.42
CA TRP A 333 19.14 9.59 16.46
C TRP A 333 18.40 10.30 17.59
N SER A 334 17.41 11.13 17.27
CA SER A 334 16.62 11.83 18.28
C SER A 334 15.78 10.88 19.14
N GLN A 335 15.18 9.84 18.54
CA GLN A 335 14.44 8.83 19.31
C GLN A 335 15.35 8.00 20.22
N LEU A 336 16.57 7.72 19.78
CA LEU A 336 17.54 6.95 20.54
C LEU A 336 18.13 7.72 21.73
N ILE A 337 18.41 9.01 21.56
CA ILE A 337 19.17 9.80 22.51
C ILE A 337 18.32 10.86 23.21
N ASP A 338 17.49 11.60 22.48
CA ASP A 338 16.69 12.70 23.05
C ASP A 338 15.44 12.20 23.79
N GLN A 339 14.78 11.16 23.29
CA GLN A 339 13.52 10.65 23.88
C GLN A 339 13.73 9.52 24.90
N HIS A 340 14.89 8.85 24.87
CA HIS A 340 15.15 7.74 25.79
C HIS A 340 15.78 8.26 27.09
N ALA A 341 15.18 7.96 28.24
CA ALA A 341 15.65 8.43 29.55
C ALA A 341 17.14 8.18 29.87
N ILE A 342 17.76 7.15 29.26
CA ILE A 342 19.18 6.82 29.42
C ILE A 342 20.05 7.60 28.42
N GLY A 343 19.50 7.93 27.25
CA GLY A 343 20.18 8.57 26.13
C GLY A 343 20.52 10.05 26.40
N VAL A 344 19.67 10.76 27.15
CA VAL A 344 19.81 12.22 27.39
C VAL A 344 21.19 12.59 27.97
N LYS A 345 21.77 11.71 28.80
CA LYS A 345 23.11 11.89 29.40
C LYS A 345 24.25 11.95 28.38
N TYR A 346 24.02 11.42 27.17
CA TYR A 346 25.03 11.31 26.12
C TYR A 346 24.91 12.42 25.07
N LYS A 347 23.93 13.31 25.18
CA LYS A 347 23.66 14.40 24.23
C LYS A 347 24.77 15.44 24.17
N SER A 348 25.44 15.70 25.29
CA SER A 348 26.51 16.69 25.42
C SER A 348 27.90 16.17 25.03
N ILE A 349 28.03 14.89 24.65
CA ILE A 349 29.33 14.30 24.35
C ILE A 349 29.68 14.56 22.88
N ASP A 350 30.85 15.15 22.60
CA ASP A 350 31.35 15.40 21.23
C ASP A 350 31.33 14.17 20.32
N ALA A 351 31.48 12.98 20.91
CA ALA A 351 31.37 11.70 20.23
C ALA A 351 30.02 11.53 19.51
N TYR A 352 28.92 12.04 20.07
CA TYR A 352 27.58 12.01 19.49
C TYR A 352 27.50 12.84 18.21
N PHE A 353 27.93 14.10 18.24
CA PHE A 353 27.89 14.97 17.07
C PHE A 353 28.80 14.45 15.95
N LYS A 354 30.01 13.98 16.30
CA LYS A 354 30.95 13.40 15.33
C LYS A 354 30.38 12.15 14.66
N ILE A 355 29.74 11.25 15.41
CA ILE A 355 29.19 10.03 14.83
C ILE A 355 27.90 10.29 14.05
N LYS A 356 27.04 11.20 14.51
CA LYS A 356 25.82 11.61 13.80
C LYS A 356 26.12 12.16 12.40
N ARG A 357 27.12 13.06 12.31
CA ARG A 357 27.57 13.59 11.01
C ARG A 357 28.13 12.48 10.11
N LYS A 358 28.91 11.54 10.67
CA LYS A 358 29.43 10.39 9.91
C LYS A 358 28.31 9.47 9.42
N THR A 359 27.28 9.19 10.23
CA THR A 359 26.14 8.37 9.79
C THR A 359 25.35 9.05 8.69
N ASP A 360 25.11 10.36 8.79
CA ASP A 360 24.40 11.12 7.75
C ASP A 360 25.16 11.07 6.41
N LEU A 361 26.49 11.23 6.44
CA LEU A 361 27.33 11.08 5.25
C LEU A 361 27.26 9.66 4.65
N ILE A 362 27.33 8.62 5.49
CA ILE A 362 27.26 7.22 5.03
C ILE A 362 25.92 6.93 4.36
N THR A 363 24.81 7.50 4.86
CA THR A 363 23.48 7.28 4.28
C THR A 363 23.32 7.88 2.88
N VAL A 364 24.17 8.83 2.48
CA VAL A 364 24.10 9.50 1.18
C VAL A 364 24.88 8.74 0.08
N ILE A 365 25.85 7.89 0.45
CA ILE A 365 26.72 7.16 -0.49
C ILE A 365 25.96 6.41 -1.60
N PRO A 366 24.84 5.71 -1.33
CA PRO A 366 24.08 5.04 -2.40
C PRO A 366 23.58 5.99 -3.49
N TYR A 367 23.23 7.23 -3.13
CA TYR A 367 22.72 8.24 -4.06
C TYR A 367 23.81 8.80 -4.95
N THR A 368 25.03 8.99 -4.42
CA THR A 368 26.16 9.42 -5.25
C THR A 368 26.55 8.35 -6.25
N ILE A 369 26.46 7.07 -5.88
CA ILE A 369 26.67 5.95 -6.81
C ILE A 369 25.63 5.98 -7.93
N PHE A 370 24.35 6.20 -7.61
CA PHE A 370 23.30 6.29 -8.62
C PHE A 370 23.48 7.48 -9.57
N LEU A 371 23.90 8.65 -9.07
CA LEU A 371 24.22 9.79 -9.92
C LEU A 371 25.35 9.46 -10.89
N VAL A 372 26.44 8.87 -10.40
CA VAL A 372 27.58 8.49 -11.24
C VAL A 372 27.16 7.48 -12.30
N LEU A 373 26.38 6.46 -11.94
CA LEU A 373 25.91 5.43 -12.87
C LEU A 373 24.92 5.93 -13.93
N TYR A 374 24.23 7.06 -13.70
CA TYR A 374 23.29 7.63 -14.66
C TYR A 374 23.99 8.47 -15.75
N PHE A 375 25.12 9.09 -15.41
CA PHE A 375 25.87 9.96 -16.32
C PHE A 375 27.03 9.24 -17.04
N ILE A 376 27.32 7.99 -16.67
CA ILE A 376 28.17 7.06 -17.41
C ILE A 376 27.27 6.24 -18.33
#